data_AF-A0A2E1KF96-F1
#
_entry.id   AF-A0A2E1KF96-F1
#
_cell.length_a   1.000
_cell.length_b   1.000
_cell.length_c   1.000
_cell.angle_alpha   90.00
_cell.angle_beta   90.00
_cell.angle_gamma   90.00
#
_symmetry.space_group_name_H-M   'P 1'
#
loop_
_entity.id
_entity.type
_entity.pdbx_description
1 polymer ?
#
loop_
_entity_poly.entity_id
_entity_poly.type
_entity_poly.pdbx_seq_one_letter_code
_entity_poly.pdbx_strand_id
1 'polypeptide(L)'
;MIGSAAISDRHTRSPGAPGTTMLPKLALAGCLCMITTQVASGVLISTKGGEEVRGFLISQDDAAVVIDEVRADGTTMRRTIARTEIALLVVTVSAAELAGLRHERPTDYRDLAEELAVKRKDPEAHRTALRLYLTAAFLAPERLGRSSLLGMVSLARNPNEERRFRAMLFLIDPESDRAVLREPDRSRPADSNAAEVHNRLLAAVRALRHGRKSEALRIAQRVDVKQHLKRYRDILEHHELITACTPGIQRRKLTPLMLQKLIKLELAIISPVASKLESDEEKERHASWSSLFRRMAPGPLRPLRLESLTEFDPSKSRFRSGAWIRPPSAVPTP
;
A
#
# COMPACT_ATOMS: atom_id res chain seq x y z
N MET A 1 10.32 -42.39 -49.30
CA MET A 1 10.37 -43.79 -49.79
C MET A 1 11.76 -44.01 -50.38
N ILE A 2 12.37 -45.18 -50.18
CA ILE A 2 13.68 -45.62 -50.75
C ILE A 2 14.89 -44.79 -50.22
N GLY A 3 16.05 -45.37 -49.85
CA GLY A 3 16.39 -46.77 -49.55
C GLY A 3 17.87 -47.13 -49.84
N SER A 4 18.56 -47.79 -48.88
CA SER A 4 19.92 -48.40 -49.00
C SER A 4 21.10 -47.42 -49.25
N ALA A 5 22.40 -47.73 -49.05
CA ALA A 5 23.21 -48.62 -48.16
C ALA A 5 24.71 -48.16 -48.29
N ALA A 6 25.82 -48.78 -47.81
CA ALA A 6 26.11 -50.05 -47.13
C ALA A 6 27.49 -50.04 -46.38
N ILE A 7 27.62 -50.85 -45.32
CA ILE A 7 28.75 -51.75 -44.93
C ILE A 7 30.23 -51.28 -45.00
N SER A 8 30.92 -51.29 -43.84
CA SER A 8 32.20 -52.00 -43.53
C SER A 8 32.40 -51.94 -42.00
N ASP A 9 32.64 -53.02 -41.22
CA ASP A 9 33.79 -53.95 -41.13
C ASP A 9 35.15 -53.24 -40.90
N ARG A 10 36.04 -53.63 -39.95
CA ARG A 10 36.06 -54.85 -39.10
C ARG A 10 36.98 -54.68 -37.84
N HIS A 11 36.82 -55.57 -36.83
CA HIS A 11 37.76 -56.06 -35.76
C HIS A 11 38.89 -55.15 -35.18
N THR A 12 39.14 -55.16 -33.86
CA THR A 12 39.91 -56.23 -33.18
C THR A 12 39.56 -56.47 -31.70
N ARG A 13 40.01 -57.62 -31.15
CA ARG A 13 39.87 -58.04 -29.74
C ARG A 13 41.20 -57.90 -29.00
N SER A 14 41.16 -57.65 -27.68
CA SER A 14 42.02 -58.34 -26.70
C SER A 14 41.45 -58.24 -25.28
N PRO A 15 41.56 -59.25 -24.40
CA PRO A 15 41.02 -59.23 -23.03
C PRO A 15 42.05 -58.88 -21.95
N GLY A 16 41.59 -58.46 -20.77
CA GLY A 16 42.43 -58.23 -19.59
C GLY A 16 41.62 -58.08 -18.30
N ALA A 17 41.68 -59.10 -17.45
CA ALA A 17 41.25 -59.11 -16.05
C ALA A 17 42.44 -59.57 -15.18
N PRO A 18 42.41 -59.48 -13.83
CA PRO A 18 41.36 -58.98 -12.94
C PRO A 18 41.81 -57.79 -12.06
N GLY A 19 40.87 -57.21 -11.30
CA GLY A 19 41.16 -56.12 -10.36
C GLY A 19 40.16 -56.06 -9.19
N THR A 20 40.34 -56.93 -8.19
CA THR A 20 39.56 -56.90 -6.94
C THR A 20 39.95 -55.70 -6.09
N THR A 21 39.14 -54.64 -6.13
CA THR A 21 39.18 -53.53 -5.17
C THR A 21 37.93 -53.55 -4.30
N MET A 22 38.10 -53.28 -3.00
CA MET A 22 36.98 -53.27 -2.06
C MET A 22 36.05 -52.10 -2.37
N LEU A 23 34.76 -52.38 -2.55
CA LEU A 23 33.71 -51.36 -2.47
C LEU A 23 33.51 -51.01 -0.97
N PRO A 24 33.92 -49.83 -0.50
CA PRO A 24 33.44 -49.36 0.79
C PRO A 24 31.92 -49.21 0.70
N LYS A 25 31.19 -49.66 1.73
CA LYS A 25 29.77 -49.36 1.84
C LYS A 25 29.63 -47.86 2.09
N LEU A 26 29.51 -47.08 1.01
CA LEU A 26 29.08 -45.70 1.04
C LEU A 26 27.66 -45.67 1.63
N ALA A 27 27.59 -45.57 2.95
CA ALA A 27 26.40 -45.19 3.67
C ALA A 27 26.08 -43.75 3.23
N LEU A 28 25.30 -43.64 2.15
CA LEU A 28 24.79 -42.39 1.63
C LEU A 28 23.77 -41.86 2.63
N ALA A 29 24.29 -41.31 3.73
CA ALA A 29 23.53 -40.63 4.76
C ALA A 29 22.86 -39.43 4.08
N GLY A 30 21.64 -39.68 3.61
CA GLY A 30 20.78 -38.68 2.99
C GLY A 30 20.45 -37.63 4.04
N CYS A 31 21.34 -36.65 4.18
CA CYS A 31 21.11 -35.43 4.91
C CYS A 31 20.08 -34.62 4.13
N LEU A 32 18.84 -35.10 4.22
CA LEU A 32 17.65 -34.50 3.67
C LEU A 32 17.44 -33.21 4.47
N CYS A 33 18.15 -32.16 4.08
CA CYS A 33 17.96 -30.81 4.59
C CYS A 33 16.50 -30.47 4.39
N MET A 34 15.70 -30.63 5.45
CA MET A 34 14.37 -30.09 5.51
C MET A 34 14.54 -28.59 5.54
N ILE A 35 14.50 -27.98 4.34
CA ILE A 35 14.42 -26.54 4.16
C ILE A 35 13.03 -26.14 4.66
N THR A 36 12.90 -26.06 5.98
CA THR A 36 11.75 -25.52 6.66
C THR A 36 11.66 -24.07 6.24
N THR A 37 10.71 -23.78 5.35
CA THR A 37 10.44 -22.41 4.91
C THR A 37 9.86 -21.63 6.08
N GLN A 38 10.74 -21.12 6.94
CA GLN A 38 10.40 -20.27 8.06
C GLN A 38 9.66 -19.05 7.50
N VAL A 39 8.41 -18.87 7.94
CA VAL A 39 7.57 -17.80 7.43
C VAL A 39 7.99 -16.51 8.14
N ALA A 40 8.60 -15.63 7.35
CA ALA A 40 9.23 -14.41 7.84
C ALA A 40 8.22 -13.57 8.63
N SER A 41 8.42 -13.52 9.95
CA SER A 41 7.46 -12.97 10.91
C SER A 41 7.72 -11.50 11.16
N GLY A 42 6.68 -10.68 11.30
CA GLY A 42 6.78 -9.25 11.56
C GLY A 42 7.40 -8.97 12.92
N VAL A 43 8.42 -8.10 12.91
CA VAL A 43 9.09 -7.66 14.14
C VAL A 43 9.21 -6.14 14.22
N LEU A 44 8.83 -5.62 15.39
CA LEU A 44 9.18 -4.29 15.87
C LEU A 44 10.37 -4.45 16.82
N ILE A 45 11.50 -3.85 16.46
CA ILE A 45 12.74 -3.87 17.25
C ILE A 45 13.02 -2.45 17.75
N SER A 46 13.03 -2.28 19.06
CA SER A 46 13.49 -1.04 19.70
C SER A 46 14.94 -1.22 20.14
N THR A 47 15.85 -0.38 19.66
CA THR A 47 17.26 -0.40 20.08
C THR A 47 17.45 0.36 21.41
N LYS A 48 18.56 0.10 22.10
CA LYS A 48 18.98 0.85 23.31
C LYS A 48 19.29 2.32 23.03
N GLY A 49 19.51 2.68 21.76
CA GLY A 49 19.61 4.08 21.30
C GLY A 49 18.26 4.77 21.07
N GLY A 50 17.13 4.08 21.25
CA GLY A 50 15.78 4.63 21.03
C GLY A 50 15.29 4.57 19.58
N GLU A 51 15.97 3.84 18.69
CA GLU A 51 15.53 3.65 17.31
C GLU A 51 14.44 2.56 17.23
N GLU A 52 13.29 2.88 16.61
CA GLU A 52 12.27 1.89 16.22
C GLU A 52 12.56 1.37 14.81
N VAL A 53 13.09 0.15 14.70
CA VAL A 53 13.29 -0.55 13.42
C VAL A 53 12.15 -1.53 13.18
N ARG A 54 11.65 -1.63 11.94
CA ARG A 54 10.49 -2.46 11.58
C ARG A 54 10.76 -3.27 10.32
N GLY A 55 10.48 -4.56 10.36
CA GLY A 55 10.76 -5.44 9.22
C GLY A 55 10.21 -6.85 9.40
N PHE A 56 10.59 -7.71 8.47
CA PHE A 56 10.30 -9.15 8.54
C PHE A 56 11.55 -9.90 9.03
N LEU A 57 11.38 -10.71 10.07
CA LEU A 57 12.42 -11.55 10.66
C LEU A 57 12.82 -12.66 9.69
N ILE A 58 14.11 -12.75 9.39
CA ILE A 58 14.69 -13.76 8.49
C ILE A 58 15.39 -14.84 9.30
N SER A 59 16.20 -14.42 10.27
CA SER A 59 16.90 -15.30 11.21
C SER A 59 17.18 -14.57 12.52
N GLN A 60 17.25 -15.34 13.59
CA GLN A 60 17.68 -14.91 14.91
C GLN A 60 18.63 -15.96 15.48
N ASP A 61 19.76 -15.51 15.99
CA ASP A 61 20.66 -16.28 16.83
C ASP A 61 20.96 -15.51 18.14
N ASP A 62 21.87 -16.01 18.97
CA ASP A 62 22.20 -15.39 20.25
C ASP A 62 23.02 -14.10 20.12
N ALA A 63 23.69 -13.89 18.98
CA ALA A 63 24.56 -12.75 18.72
C ALA A 63 23.86 -11.65 17.90
N ALA A 64 22.95 -12.01 16.99
CA ALA A 64 22.33 -11.08 16.06
C ALA A 64 20.88 -11.43 15.67
N VAL A 65 20.16 -10.41 15.19
CA VAL A 65 18.85 -10.54 14.55
C VAL A 65 18.96 -9.97 13.14
N VAL A 66 18.54 -10.75 12.14
CA VAL A 66 18.55 -10.35 10.73
C VAL A 66 17.13 -10.14 10.25
N ILE A 67 16.85 -8.93 9.78
CA ILE A 67 15.54 -8.51 9.27
C ILE A 67 15.66 -7.98 7.84
N ASP A 68 14.58 -8.06 7.07
CA ASP A 68 14.37 -7.20 5.90
C ASP A 68 13.52 -6.01 6.36
N GLU A 69 14.18 -4.87 6.63
CA GLU A 69 13.61 -3.61 7.13
C GLU A 69 12.71 -2.96 6.07
N VAL A 70 11.49 -2.58 6.46
CA VAL A 70 10.52 -1.91 5.57
C VAL A 70 10.66 -0.40 5.69
N ARG A 71 11.14 0.25 4.64
CA ARG A 71 11.38 1.70 4.58
C ARG A 71 10.12 2.49 4.24
N ALA A 72 10.17 3.79 4.48
CA ALA A 72 9.06 4.73 4.22
C ALA A 72 8.69 4.89 2.72
N ASP A 73 9.55 4.45 1.81
CA ASP A 73 9.29 4.36 0.37
C ASP A 73 8.62 3.02 -0.05
N GLY A 74 8.46 2.08 0.89
CA GLY A 74 7.96 0.72 0.65
C GLY A 74 9.01 -0.27 0.17
N THR A 75 10.28 0.12 0.06
CA THR A 75 11.39 -0.80 -0.24
C THR A 75 11.79 -1.60 1.00
N THR A 76 12.37 -2.78 0.77
CA THR A 76 12.92 -3.63 1.82
C THR A 76 14.43 -3.66 1.75
N MET A 77 15.12 -3.35 2.85
CA MET A 77 16.58 -3.47 2.96
C MET A 77 16.95 -4.48 4.06
N ARG A 78 17.84 -5.42 3.74
CA ARG A 78 18.39 -6.33 4.75
C ARG A 78 19.24 -5.58 5.77
N ARG A 79 18.95 -5.77 7.05
CA ARG A 79 19.67 -5.19 8.18
C ARG A 79 19.93 -6.25 9.24
N THR A 80 21.18 -6.31 9.70
CA THR A 80 21.59 -7.11 10.85
C THR A 80 21.75 -6.17 12.04
N ILE A 81 21.15 -6.53 13.18
CA ILE A 81 21.21 -5.76 14.44
C ILE A 81 21.81 -6.68 15.51
N ALA A 82 22.80 -6.20 16.26
CA ALA A 82 23.42 -7.03 17.29
C ALA A 82 22.44 -7.24 18.47
N ARG A 83 22.37 -8.46 19.00
CA ARG A 83 21.46 -8.81 20.10
C ARG A 83 21.71 -7.97 21.36
N THR A 84 22.94 -7.50 21.53
CA THR A 84 23.40 -6.58 22.57
C THR A 84 22.86 -5.15 22.42
N GLU A 85 22.49 -4.71 21.22
CA GLU A 85 21.94 -3.37 20.92
C GLU A 85 20.42 -3.31 21.09
N ILE A 86 19.74 -4.46 21.04
CA ILE A 86 18.28 -4.56 21.16
C ILE A 86 17.87 -4.33 22.62
N ALA A 87 16.90 -3.44 22.84
CA ALA A 87 16.23 -3.22 24.12
C ALA A 87 14.94 -4.03 24.21
N LEU A 88 14.18 -4.10 23.11
CA LEU A 88 12.94 -4.88 23.01
C LEU A 88 12.79 -5.41 21.58
N LEU A 89 12.36 -6.67 21.46
CA LEU A 89 11.92 -7.28 20.20
C LEU A 89 10.49 -7.79 20.41
N VAL A 90 9.55 -7.28 19.61
CA VAL A 90 8.15 -7.69 19.65
C VAL A 90 7.81 -8.38 18.34
N VAL A 91 7.49 -9.67 18.40
CA VAL A 91 6.78 -10.38 17.33
C VAL A 91 5.31 -10.00 17.46
N THR A 92 4.73 -9.35 16.45
CA THR A 92 3.42 -8.69 16.60
C THR A 92 2.21 -9.55 16.21
N VAL A 93 2.42 -10.63 15.46
CA VAL A 93 1.41 -11.60 15.04
C VAL A 93 1.82 -13.00 15.50
N SER A 94 0.99 -13.69 16.29
CA SER A 94 1.29 -15.06 16.70
C SER A 94 0.84 -16.07 15.64
N ALA A 95 1.78 -16.88 15.15
CA ALA A 95 1.46 -18.03 14.30
C ALA A 95 0.54 -19.05 14.99
N ALA A 96 0.53 -19.10 16.33
CA ALA A 96 -0.34 -19.97 17.12
C ALA A 96 -1.79 -19.45 17.17
N GLU A 97 -1.99 -18.14 17.33
CA GLU A 97 -3.31 -17.50 17.27
C GLU A 97 -3.95 -17.72 15.89
N LEU A 98 -3.20 -17.43 14.81
CA LEU A 98 -3.64 -17.67 13.44
C LEU A 98 -3.98 -19.15 13.18
N ALA A 99 -3.21 -20.09 13.76
CA ALA A 99 -3.49 -21.52 13.67
C ALA A 99 -4.63 -22.00 14.59
N GLY A 100 -5.09 -21.16 15.52
CA GLY A 100 -6.29 -21.38 16.33
C GLY A 100 -7.59 -21.02 15.61
N LEU A 101 -7.55 -20.09 14.65
CA LEU A 101 -8.70 -19.62 13.88
C LEU A 101 -9.46 -20.76 13.18
N ARG A 102 -10.79 -20.68 13.23
CA ARG A 102 -11.74 -21.67 12.71
C ARG A 102 -12.64 -21.04 11.65
N HIS A 103 -12.70 -21.63 10.46
CA HIS A 103 -13.46 -21.12 9.31
C HIS A 103 -14.95 -20.91 9.64
N GLU A 104 -15.49 -21.71 10.55
CA GLU A 104 -16.87 -21.73 11.00
C GLU A 104 -17.19 -20.59 11.99
N ARG A 105 -16.17 -19.83 12.44
CA ARG A 105 -16.28 -18.75 13.43
C ARG A 105 -15.74 -17.44 12.86
N PRO A 106 -16.48 -16.77 11.96
CA PRO A 106 -16.00 -15.58 11.25
C PRO A 106 -15.75 -14.37 12.17
N THR A 107 -16.38 -14.34 13.35
CA THR A 107 -16.13 -13.33 14.39
C THR A 107 -14.69 -13.39 14.91
N ASP A 108 -14.14 -14.59 15.15
CA ASP A 108 -12.78 -14.80 15.66
C ASP A 108 -11.72 -14.12 14.77
N TYR A 109 -11.97 -14.04 13.45
CA TYR A 109 -11.13 -13.32 12.50
C TYR A 109 -11.25 -11.79 12.65
N ARG A 110 -12.46 -11.26 12.81
CA ARG A 110 -12.70 -9.82 12.99
C ARG A 110 -12.04 -9.31 14.26
N ASP A 111 -12.15 -10.06 15.35
CA ASP A 111 -11.72 -9.63 16.67
C ASP A 111 -10.17 -9.57 16.72
N LEU A 112 -9.49 -10.60 16.21
CA LEU A 112 -8.04 -10.57 16.02
C LEU A 112 -7.60 -9.50 14.99
N ALA A 113 -8.42 -9.21 13.97
CA ALA A 113 -8.14 -8.11 13.05
C ALA A 113 -8.16 -6.75 13.77
N GLU A 114 -9.07 -6.56 14.72
CA GLU A 114 -9.21 -5.33 15.50
C GLU A 114 -8.04 -5.14 16.48
N GLU A 115 -7.63 -6.21 17.18
CA GLU A 115 -6.41 -6.20 18.02
C GLU A 115 -5.14 -5.86 17.23
N LEU A 116 -4.99 -6.44 16.03
CA LEU A 116 -3.87 -6.13 15.13
C LEU A 116 -4.01 -4.74 14.48
N ALA A 117 -5.23 -4.23 14.30
CA ALA A 117 -5.50 -2.88 13.78
C ALA A 117 -5.21 -1.76 14.79
N VAL A 118 -4.92 -2.08 16.06
CA VAL A 118 -4.28 -1.14 17.01
C VAL A 118 -2.79 -0.99 16.69
N LYS A 119 -2.11 -2.07 16.28
CA LYS A 119 -0.66 -2.15 16.03
C LYS A 119 -0.23 -1.51 14.69
N ARG A 120 -0.92 -0.47 14.19
CA ARG A 120 -0.80 0.11 12.82
C ARG A 120 0.61 0.50 12.37
N LYS A 121 1.53 0.72 13.31
CA LYS A 121 2.96 1.00 13.05
C LYS A 121 3.68 -0.19 12.38
N ASP A 122 3.24 -1.42 12.65
CA ASP A 122 3.85 -2.66 12.19
C ASP A 122 3.27 -3.09 10.83
N PRO A 123 4.12 -3.38 9.81
CA PRO A 123 3.65 -3.72 8.48
C PRO A 123 3.01 -5.11 8.38
N GLU A 124 3.41 -6.10 9.19
CA GLU A 124 2.79 -7.43 9.19
C GLU A 124 1.47 -7.42 9.94
N ALA A 125 1.39 -6.80 11.13
CA ALA A 125 0.15 -6.69 11.87
C ALA A 125 -0.92 -5.97 11.05
N HIS A 126 -0.55 -4.86 10.40
CA HIS A 126 -1.41 -4.13 9.47
C HIS A 126 -1.85 -4.99 8.26
N ARG A 127 -0.91 -5.73 7.63
CA ARG A 127 -1.20 -6.61 6.48
C ARG A 127 -2.12 -7.78 6.88
N THR A 128 -1.91 -8.32 8.06
CA THR A 128 -2.68 -9.43 8.63
C THR A 128 -4.08 -8.97 9.02
N ALA A 129 -4.23 -7.81 9.68
CA ALA A 129 -5.53 -7.21 9.98
C ALA A 129 -6.37 -6.99 8.71
N LEU A 130 -5.80 -6.42 7.64
CA LEU A 130 -6.48 -6.29 6.34
C LEU A 130 -6.97 -7.64 5.79
N ARG A 131 -6.15 -8.69 5.88
CA ARG A 131 -6.52 -10.05 5.44
C ARG A 131 -7.60 -10.69 6.30
N LEU A 132 -7.51 -10.53 7.62
CA LEU A 132 -8.45 -11.08 8.59
C LEU A 132 -9.83 -10.41 8.45
N TYR A 133 -9.88 -9.08 8.34
CA TYR A 133 -11.13 -8.36 8.04
C TYR A 133 -11.75 -8.79 6.71
N LEU A 134 -10.95 -8.94 5.65
CA LEU A 134 -11.49 -9.38 4.36
C LEU A 134 -12.02 -10.83 4.42
N THR A 135 -11.37 -11.68 5.22
CA THR A 135 -11.82 -13.04 5.50
C THR A 135 -13.15 -13.02 6.27
N ALA A 136 -13.25 -12.24 7.36
CA ALA A 136 -14.48 -12.07 8.13
C ALA A 136 -15.65 -11.54 7.27
N ALA A 137 -15.38 -10.55 6.41
CA ALA A 137 -16.35 -10.00 5.46
C ALA A 137 -16.81 -11.01 4.41
N PHE A 138 -15.92 -11.90 3.93
CA PHE A 138 -16.25 -12.93 2.94
C PHE A 138 -17.03 -14.10 3.54
N LEU A 139 -16.72 -14.48 4.79
CA LEU A 139 -17.38 -15.60 5.47
C LEU A 139 -18.76 -15.25 6.04
N ALA A 140 -19.02 -13.98 6.35
CA ALA A 140 -20.31 -13.51 6.87
C ALA A 140 -20.63 -12.08 6.38
N PRO A 141 -20.89 -11.87 5.07
CA PRO A 141 -21.06 -10.53 4.47
C PRO A 141 -22.19 -9.73 5.12
N GLU A 142 -23.35 -10.35 5.35
CA GLU A 142 -24.53 -9.71 5.95
C GLU A 142 -24.30 -9.26 7.41
N ARG A 143 -23.51 -10.02 8.18
CA ARG A 143 -23.32 -9.80 9.63
C ARG A 143 -22.06 -9.02 9.98
N LEU A 144 -20.97 -9.24 9.25
CA LEU A 144 -19.64 -8.71 9.55
C LEU A 144 -19.04 -7.89 8.39
N GLY A 145 -19.64 -7.92 7.19
CA GLY A 145 -19.14 -7.17 6.03
C GLY A 145 -19.05 -5.67 6.30
N ARG A 146 -20.13 -5.06 6.80
CA ARG A 146 -20.17 -3.62 7.15
C ARG A 146 -19.07 -3.23 8.13
N SER A 147 -18.94 -3.95 9.26
CA SER A 147 -17.94 -3.64 10.29
C SER A 147 -16.52 -3.88 9.82
N SER A 148 -16.27 -4.98 9.10
CA SER A 148 -14.93 -5.34 8.65
C SER A 148 -14.43 -4.40 7.55
N LEU A 149 -15.29 -3.97 6.64
CA LEU A 149 -14.94 -2.98 5.61
C LEU A 149 -14.68 -1.60 6.20
N LEU A 150 -15.39 -1.19 7.25
CA LEU A 150 -15.05 0.02 8.03
C LEU A 150 -13.68 -0.11 8.70
N GLY A 151 -13.35 -1.28 9.26
CA GLY A 151 -12.00 -1.60 9.74
C GLY A 151 -10.94 -1.45 8.65
N MET A 152 -11.17 -2.05 7.47
CA MET A 152 -10.28 -1.95 6.31
C MET A 152 -10.12 -0.52 5.80
N VAL A 153 -11.18 0.30 5.78
CA VAL A 153 -11.11 1.74 5.45
C VAL A 153 -10.12 2.48 6.35
N SER A 154 -10.07 2.15 7.64
CA SER A 154 -9.11 2.73 8.59
C SER A 154 -7.66 2.24 8.41
N LEU A 155 -7.46 1.16 7.64
CA LEU A 155 -6.18 0.53 7.28
C LEU A 155 -5.85 0.67 5.78
N ALA A 156 -6.50 1.58 5.06
CA ALA A 156 -6.27 1.75 3.62
C ALA A 156 -4.91 2.41 3.34
N ARG A 157 -4.00 1.68 2.69
CA ARG A 157 -2.60 2.11 2.44
C ARG A 157 -2.52 3.36 1.57
N ASN A 158 -3.53 3.62 0.75
CA ASN A 158 -3.62 4.77 -0.14
C ASN A 158 -5.10 5.12 -0.45
N PRO A 159 -5.40 6.33 -0.96
CA PRO A 159 -6.77 6.74 -1.26
C PRO A 159 -7.50 5.88 -2.31
N ASN A 160 -6.78 5.22 -3.23
CA ASN A 160 -7.39 4.35 -4.24
C ASN A 160 -7.86 3.02 -3.65
N GLU A 161 -7.18 2.55 -2.61
CA GLU A 161 -7.62 1.44 -1.77
C GLU A 161 -8.80 1.85 -0.89
N GLU A 162 -8.74 3.01 -0.24
CA GLU A 162 -9.85 3.48 0.60
C GLU A 162 -11.15 3.67 -0.19
N ARG A 163 -11.06 4.27 -1.40
CA ARG A 163 -12.20 4.42 -2.32
C ARG A 163 -12.79 3.07 -2.73
N ARG A 164 -11.96 2.04 -2.97
CA ARG A 164 -12.43 0.68 -3.26
C ARG A 164 -13.13 0.05 -2.05
N PHE A 165 -12.59 0.20 -0.85
CA PHE A 165 -13.22 -0.32 0.37
C PHE A 165 -14.56 0.37 0.67
N ARG A 166 -14.65 1.71 0.50
CA ARG A 166 -15.89 2.49 0.61
C ARG A 166 -16.94 2.10 -0.44
N ALA A 167 -16.52 1.87 -1.69
CA ALA A 167 -17.41 1.41 -2.75
C ALA A 167 -17.95 0.00 -2.48
N MET A 168 -17.11 -0.92 -1.98
CA MET A 168 -17.53 -2.25 -1.56
C MET A 168 -18.49 -2.23 -0.36
N LEU A 169 -18.25 -1.34 0.61
CA LEU A 169 -19.15 -1.12 1.75
C LEU A 169 -20.56 -0.72 1.28
N PHE A 170 -20.67 0.21 0.34
CA PHE A 170 -21.95 0.62 -0.24
C PHE A 170 -22.60 -0.46 -1.14
N LEU A 171 -21.83 -1.38 -1.72
CA LEU A 171 -22.36 -2.50 -2.50
C LEU A 171 -22.92 -3.63 -1.64
N ILE A 172 -22.37 -3.86 -0.44
CA ILE A 172 -22.91 -4.83 0.53
C ILE A 172 -24.09 -4.22 1.30
N ASP A 173 -24.05 -2.91 1.58
CA ASP A 173 -25.02 -2.21 2.41
C ASP A 173 -25.49 -0.92 1.68
N PRO A 174 -26.51 -1.01 0.80
CA PRO A 174 -27.00 0.13 0.02
C PRO A 174 -27.76 1.19 0.84
N GLU A 175 -28.13 0.86 2.09
CA GLU A 175 -28.74 1.79 3.04
C GLU A 175 -27.69 2.65 3.77
N SER A 176 -26.41 2.33 3.62
CA SER A 176 -25.30 3.16 4.08
C SER A 176 -25.36 4.57 3.50
N ASP A 177 -25.09 5.56 4.37
CA ASP A 177 -25.03 6.97 3.98
C ASP A 177 -24.12 7.16 2.76
N ARG A 178 -24.65 7.79 1.71
CA ARG A 178 -23.93 8.10 0.47
C ARG A 178 -22.73 9.04 0.72
N ALA A 179 -22.62 9.69 1.88
CA ALA A 179 -21.40 10.36 2.32
C ALA A 179 -20.20 9.41 2.48
N VAL A 180 -20.40 8.10 2.68
CA VAL A 180 -19.34 7.08 2.65
C VAL A 180 -18.61 7.06 1.30
N LEU A 181 -19.34 7.30 0.20
CA LEU A 181 -18.77 7.37 -1.15
C LEU A 181 -18.06 8.70 -1.45
N ARG A 182 -18.27 9.74 -0.64
CA ARG A 182 -17.46 10.96 -0.75
C ARG A 182 -16.05 10.63 -0.32
N GLU A 183 -15.08 11.14 -1.07
CA GLU A 183 -13.68 11.04 -0.66
C GLU A 183 -13.53 11.72 0.71
N PRO A 184 -12.80 11.09 1.67
CA PRO A 184 -12.41 11.81 2.86
C PRO A 184 -11.57 13.00 2.41
N ASP A 185 -11.92 14.18 2.92
CA ASP A 185 -11.15 15.40 2.73
C ASP A 185 -9.85 15.29 3.56
N ARG A 186 -8.94 14.38 3.16
CA ARG A 186 -7.61 14.15 3.74
C ARG A 186 -6.71 15.40 3.63
N SER A 187 -7.14 16.34 2.80
CA SER A 187 -6.62 17.68 2.62
C SER A 187 -7.03 18.67 3.70
N ARG A 188 -8.24 18.51 4.28
CA ARG A 188 -8.63 19.21 5.51
C ARG A 188 -7.63 18.82 6.60
N PRO A 189 -6.80 19.76 7.07
CA PRO A 189 -5.77 19.41 8.03
C PRO A 189 -6.40 18.94 9.33
N ALA A 190 -5.86 17.85 9.91
CA ALA A 190 -6.33 17.32 11.18
C ALA A 190 -6.20 18.34 12.31
N ASP A 191 -5.14 19.17 12.27
CA ASP A 191 -4.97 20.31 13.17
C ASP A 191 -5.92 21.45 12.78
N SER A 192 -6.77 21.87 13.72
CA SER A 192 -7.66 23.02 13.58
C SER A 192 -6.92 24.29 13.14
N ASN A 193 -5.72 24.51 13.68
CA ASN A 193 -4.82 25.59 13.29
C ASN A 193 -4.47 25.52 11.79
N ALA A 194 -4.01 24.37 11.29
CA ALA A 194 -3.63 24.22 9.89
C ALA A 194 -4.84 24.36 8.94
N ALA A 195 -6.04 23.95 9.36
CA ALA A 195 -7.28 24.22 8.64
C ALA A 195 -7.60 25.73 8.58
N GLU A 196 -7.30 26.49 9.65
CA GLU A 196 -7.43 27.94 9.62
C GLU A 196 -6.38 28.58 8.69
N VAL A 197 -5.12 28.14 8.71
CA VAL A 197 -4.05 28.60 7.80
C VAL A 197 -4.42 28.36 6.33
N HIS A 198 -5.00 27.20 6.03
CA HIS A 198 -5.49 26.85 4.70
C HIS A 198 -6.62 27.80 4.25
N ASN A 199 -7.60 28.05 5.12
CA ASN A 199 -8.69 29.00 4.85
C ASN A 199 -8.18 30.46 4.72
N ARG A 200 -7.16 30.86 5.49
CA ARG A 200 -6.47 32.16 5.36
C ARG A 200 -5.81 32.30 3.98
N LEU A 201 -5.10 31.28 3.49
CA LEU A 201 -4.50 31.29 2.15
C LEU A 201 -5.57 31.39 1.05
N LEU A 202 -6.66 30.61 1.16
CA LEU A 202 -7.80 30.68 0.23
C LEU A 202 -8.45 32.06 0.22
N ALA A 203 -8.61 32.69 1.39
CA ALA A 203 -9.13 34.04 1.52
C ALA A 203 -8.21 35.09 0.87
N ALA A 204 -6.88 34.96 0.99
CA ALA A 204 -5.92 35.85 0.33
C ALA A 204 -6.01 35.78 -1.20
N VAL A 205 -6.02 34.56 -1.76
CA VAL A 205 -6.16 34.33 -3.22
C VAL A 205 -7.49 34.89 -3.74
N ARG A 206 -8.59 34.65 -3.01
CA ARG A 206 -9.91 35.20 -3.34
C ARG A 206 -9.94 36.72 -3.24
N ALA A 207 -9.40 37.32 -2.18
CA ALA A 207 -9.36 38.78 -2.02
C ALA A 207 -8.62 39.43 -3.20
N LEU A 208 -7.47 38.87 -3.61
CA LEU A 208 -6.70 39.34 -4.76
C LEU A 208 -7.50 39.23 -6.08
N ARG A 209 -8.21 38.11 -6.30
CA ARG A 209 -9.06 37.90 -7.49
C ARG A 209 -10.21 38.92 -7.58
N HIS A 210 -10.77 39.33 -6.44
CA HIS A 210 -11.80 40.39 -6.37
C HIS A 210 -11.20 41.81 -6.31
N GLY A 211 -9.91 42.00 -6.58
CA GLY A 211 -9.25 43.31 -6.58
C GLY A 211 -8.95 43.90 -5.20
N ARG A 212 -9.28 43.20 -4.10
CA ARG A 212 -9.04 43.62 -2.71
C ARG A 212 -7.57 43.40 -2.32
N LYS A 213 -6.67 44.08 -3.04
CA LYS A 213 -5.21 43.90 -2.99
C LYS A 213 -4.60 44.14 -1.61
N SER A 214 -5.06 45.15 -0.87
CA SER A 214 -4.57 45.48 0.48
C SER A 214 -4.93 44.40 1.51
N GLU A 215 -6.14 43.85 1.43
CA GLU A 215 -6.59 42.74 2.26
C GLU A 215 -5.81 41.46 1.96
N ALA A 216 -5.64 41.14 0.67
CA ALA A 216 -4.83 40.01 0.22
C ALA A 216 -3.37 40.12 0.70
N LEU A 217 -2.75 41.30 0.59
CA LEU A 217 -1.39 41.56 1.07
C LEU A 217 -1.27 41.27 2.57
N ARG A 218 -2.18 41.82 3.39
CA ARG A 218 -2.21 41.66 4.86
C ARG A 218 -2.30 40.20 5.29
N ILE A 219 -3.01 39.36 4.52
CA ILE A 219 -3.13 37.92 4.82
C ILE A 219 -1.90 37.16 4.29
N ALA A 220 -1.45 37.45 3.07
CA ALA A 220 -0.30 36.80 2.44
C ALA A 220 1.05 37.11 3.12
N GLN A 221 1.16 38.21 3.87
CA GLN A 221 2.35 38.56 4.65
C GLN A 221 2.53 37.71 5.91
N ARG A 222 1.50 37.00 6.39
CA ARG A 222 1.60 36.20 7.62
C ARG A 222 2.52 34.99 7.45
N VAL A 223 3.26 34.64 8.50
CA VAL A 223 4.32 33.61 8.47
C VAL A 223 3.75 32.20 8.23
N ASP A 224 2.60 31.90 8.82
CA ASP A 224 1.82 30.67 8.63
C ASP A 224 1.39 30.49 7.17
N VAL A 225 0.80 31.53 6.57
CA VAL A 225 0.36 31.55 5.17
C VAL A 225 1.57 31.41 4.23
N LYS A 226 2.68 32.10 4.53
CA LYS A 226 3.95 31.97 3.80
C LYS A 226 4.55 30.56 3.88
N GLN A 227 4.45 29.89 5.03
CA GLN A 227 4.89 28.50 5.19
C GLN A 227 3.98 27.54 4.42
N HIS A 228 2.66 27.69 4.51
CA HIS A 228 1.69 26.81 3.84
C HIS A 228 1.79 26.93 2.32
N LEU A 229 1.98 28.15 1.78
CA LEU A 229 2.15 28.39 0.34
C LEU A 229 3.39 27.68 -0.26
N LYS A 230 4.42 27.33 0.54
CA LYS A 230 5.56 26.53 0.06
C LYS A 230 5.14 25.18 -0.53
N ARG A 231 3.98 24.64 -0.12
CA ARG A 231 3.40 23.38 -0.65
C ARG A 231 2.94 23.49 -2.11
N TYR A 232 2.72 24.71 -2.61
CA TYR A 232 2.19 25.03 -3.94
C TYR A 232 3.17 25.86 -4.78
N ARG A 233 4.48 25.74 -4.50
CA ARG A 233 5.54 26.53 -5.15
C ARG A 233 5.60 26.33 -6.67
N ASP A 234 5.17 25.17 -7.17
CA ASP A 234 5.04 24.85 -8.60
C ASP A 234 3.93 25.67 -9.30
N ILE A 235 2.98 26.23 -8.54
CA ILE A 235 1.87 27.03 -9.04
C ILE A 235 2.19 28.52 -8.98
N LEU A 236 2.57 29.00 -7.78
CA LEU A 236 2.74 30.41 -7.48
C LEU A 236 3.72 30.59 -6.33
N GLU A 237 4.79 31.35 -6.53
CA GLU A 237 5.70 31.67 -5.44
C GLU A 237 5.16 32.77 -4.52
N HIS A 238 5.63 32.81 -3.27
CA HIS A 238 5.28 33.87 -2.31
C HIS A 238 5.65 35.26 -2.82
N HIS A 239 6.77 35.40 -3.53
CA HIS A 239 7.20 36.67 -4.10
C HIS A 239 6.23 37.16 -5.20
N GLU A 240 5.71 36.26 -6.02
CA GLU A 240 4.73 36.57 -7.07
C GLU A 240 3.40 37.03 -6.47
N LEU A 241 2.90 36.32 -5.44
CA LEU A 241 1.67 36.66 -4.74
C LEU A 241 1.75 38.05 -4.10
N ILE A 242 2.86 38.37 -3.41
CA ILE A 242 3.10 39.69 -2.82
C ILE A 242 3.18 40.76 -3.92
N THR A 243 3.91 40.50 -5.02
CA THR A 243 4.07 41.44 -6.14
C THR A 243 2.73 41.77 -6.82
N ALA A 244 1.84 40.78 -6.98
CA ALA A 244 0.49 41.00 -7.52
C ALA A 244 -0.39 41.87 -6.60
N CYS A 245 -0.18 41.78 -5.29
CA CYS A 245 -0.87 42.59 -4.28
C CYS A 245 -0.33 44.02 -4.15
N THR A 246 0.94 44.29 -4.48
CA THR A 246 1.55 45.62 -4.29
C THR A 246 0.86 46.72 -5.14
N PRO A 247 0.33 47.79 -4.53
CA PRO A 247 -0.39 48.86 -5.24
C PRO A 247 0.57 49.85 -5.91
N GLY A 248 1.14 49.46 -7.06
CA GLY A 248 1.96 50.37 -7.86
C GLY A 248 2.28 49.81 -9.26
N ILE A 249 2.78 48.58 -9.31
CA ILE A 249 3.33 47.95 -10.52
C ILE A 249 2.22 47.67 -11.56
N GLN A 250 1.02 47.29 -11.11
CA GLN A 250 -0.15 47.04 -11.98
C GLN A 250 -1.40 47.73 -11.39
N ARG A 251 -1.60 49.00 -11.79
CA ARG A 251 -2.66 49.88 -11.27
C ARG A 251 -4.10 49.60 -11.77
N ARG A 252 -4.32 48.73 -12.78
CA ARG A 252 -5.65 48.56 -13.39
C ARG A 252 -6.21 47.13 -13.46
N LYS A 253 -5.44 46.11 -13.85
CA LYS A 253 -5.87 44.70 -13.86
C LYS A 253 -4.70 43.76 -13.51
N LEU A 254 -5.00 42.54 -13.05
CA LEU A 254 -4.04 41.42 -13.01
C LEU A 254 -3.72 40.98 -14.45
N THR A 255 -2.51 40.47 -14.70
CA THR A 255 -2.21 39.81 -15.98
C THR A 255 -3.00 38.51 -16.13
N PRO A 256 -3.38 38.09 -17.36
CA PRO A 256 -4.09 36.83 -17.59
C PRO A 256 -3.34 35.60 -17.03
N LEU A 257 -2.01 35.57 -17.17
CA LEU A 257 -1.15 34.52 -16.61
C LEU A 257 -1.18 34.49 -15.07
N MET A 258 -1.18 35.65 -14.41
CA MET A 258 -1.32 35.71 -12.94
C MET A 258 -2.71 35.26 -12.49
N LEU A 259 -3.76 35.63 -13.23
CA LEU A 259 -5.12 35.15 -12.97
C LEU A 259 -5.22 33.63 -13.15
N GLN A 260 -4.58 33.06 -14.18
CA GLN A 260 -4.49 31.62 -14.41
C GLN A 260 -3.76 30.90 -13.26
N LYS A 261 -2.61 31.43 -12.81
CA LYS A 261 -1.89 30.92 -11.62
C LYS A 261 -2.77 30.94 -10.37
N LEU A 262 -3.48 32.05 -10.12
CA LEU A 262 -4.37 32.19 -8.97
C LEU A 262 -5.57 31.22 -9.03
N ILE A 263 -6.13 30.95 -10.22
CA ILE A 263 -7.19 29.96 -10.41
C ILE A 263 -6.63 28.53 -10.23
N LYS A 264 -5.46 28.20 -10.80
CA LYS A 264 -4.79 26.89 -10.56
C LYS A 264 -4.53 26.70 -9.06
N LEU A 265 -4.09 27.75 -8.34
CA LEU A 265 -3.85 27.71 -6.90
C LEU A 265 -5.15 27.56 -6.10
N GLU A 266 -6.20 28.30 -6.42
CA GLU A 266 -7.51 28.15 -5.76
C GLU A 266 -8.08 26.74 -5.98
N LEU A 267 -7.96 26.18 -7.18
CA LEU A 267 -8.36 24.80 -7.46
C LEU A 267 -7.49 23.77 -6.72
N ALA A 268 -6.17 23.96 -6.63
CA ALA A 268 -5.28 23.09 -5.87
C ALA A 268 -5.43 23.23 -4.34
N ILE A 269 -6.06 24.30 -3.86
CA ILE A 269 -6.44 24.49 -2.46
C ILE A 269 -7.79 23.83 -2.17
N ILE A 270 -8.81 24.06 -3.00
CA ILE A 270 -10.17 23.50 -2.83
C ILE A 270 -10.24 22.00 -3.17
N SER A 271 -9.51 21.58 -4.20
CA SER A 271 -9.47 20.23 -4.76
C SER A 271 -8.02 19.76 -4.93
N PRO A 272 -7.26 19.57 -3.84
CA PRO A 272 -5.91 18.98 -3.82
C PRO A 272 -5.89 17.47 -4.13
N VAL A 273 -6.86 16.99 -4.92
CA VAL A 273 -6.82 15.67 -5.57
C VAL A 273 -5.48 15.58 -6.29
N ALA A 274 -4.71 14.54 -5.93
CA ALA A 274 -3.25 14.62 -5.89
C ALA A 274 -2.60 15.17 -7.17
N SER A 275 -2.18 16.45 -7.13
CA SER A 275 -1.35 17.08 -8.15
C SER A 275 0.11 16.59 -8.08
N LYS A 276 0.31 15.26 -8.09
CA LYS A 276 1.53 14.71 -8.68
C LYS A 276 1.52 15.14 -10.14
N LEU A 277 2.62 15.74 -10.58
CA LEU A 277 2.72 16.32 -11.91
C LEU A 277 2.66 15.24 -12.99
N GLU A 278 1.47 15.03 -13.56
CA GLU A 278 1.35 14.64 -14.97
C GLU A 278 2.12 15.70 -15.78
N SER A 279 3.06 15.25 -16.60
CA SER A 279 3.97 16.12 -17.34
C SER A 279 3.23 16.87 -18.46
N ASP A 280 3.85 17.91 -19.01
CA ASP A 280 3.22 18.71 -20.08
C ASP A 280 2.85 17.89 -21.33
N GLU A 281 3.45 16.70 -21.53
CA GLU A 281 3.03 15.71 -22.55
C GLU A 281 1.57 15.26 -22.45
N GLU A 282 0.92 15.38 -21.28
CA GLU A 282 -0.48 14.97 -21.09
C GLU A 282 -1.48 16.13 -21.24
N LYS A 283 -1.01 17.38 -21.32
CA LYS A 283 -1.89 18.53 -21.66
C LYS A 283 -2.24 18.57 -23.14
N GLU A 284 -1.34 18.12 -24.01
CA GLU A 284 -1.66 17.85 -25.42
C GLU A 284 -2.61 16.63 -25.57
N ARG A 285 -2.77 15.84 -24.50
CA ARG A 285 -3.78 14.76 -24.40
C ARG A 285 -5.11 15.23 -23.81
N HIS A 286 -5.45 16.52 -23.92
CA HIS A 286 -6.86 16.97 -23.98
C HIS A 286 -7.56 16.51 -25.28
N ALA A 287 -7.35 15.25 -25.63
CA ALA A 287 -8.02 14.58 -26.72
C ALA A 287 -9.49 14.36 -26.33
N SER A 288 -10.39 14.52 -27.30
CA SER A 288 -11.84 14.44 -27.10
C SER A 288 -12.26 13.22 -26.27
N TRP A 289 -13.30 13.33 -25.45
CA TRP A 289 -13.81 12.23 -24.61
C TRP A 289 -13.99 10.91 -25.38
N SER A 290 -14.39 10.98 -26.65
CA SER A 290 -14.54 9.82 -27.54
C SER A 290 -13.23 9.08 -27.87
N SER A 291 -12.06 9.71 -27.66
CA SER A 291 -10.74 9.11 -27.85
C SER A 291 -10.24 8.36 -26.61
N LEU A 292 -10.58 8.83 -25.40
CA LEU A 292 -10.36 8.08 -24.15
C LEU A 292 -11.11 6.75 -24.23
N PHE A 293 -12.39 6.76 -24.62
CA PHE A 293 -13.18 5.54 -24.86
C PHE A 293 -12.70 4.66 -26.04
N ARG A 294 -11.78 5.14 -26.90
CA ARG A 294 -11.16 4.33 -27.98
C ARG A 294 -9.81 3.74 -27.57
N ARG A 295 -8.99 4.44 -26.78
CA ARG A 295 -7.75 3.88 -26.21
C ARG A 295 -8.04 2.95 -25.04
N MET A 296 -8.93 3.37 -24.14
CA MET A 296 -9.61 2.48 -23.20
C MET A 296 -10.90 1.99 -23.85
N ALA A 297 -10.81 1.05 -24.79
CA ALA A 297 -11.91 0.13 -25.02
C ALA A 297 -12.06 -0.69 -23.72
N PRO A 298 -13.10 -0.49 -22.89
CA PRO A 298 -13.11 -1.06 -21.56
C PRO A 298 -13.47 -2.54 -21.67
N GLY A 299 -12.44 -3.40 -21.62
CA GLY A 299 -12.66 -4.83 -21.35
C GLY A 299 -13.57 -4.96 -20.13
N PRO A 300 -14.58 -5.85 -20.19
CA PRO A 300 -15.80 -5.75 -19.38
C PRO A 300 -15.47 -5.49 -17.91
N LEU A 301 -15.93 -4.33 -17.41
CA LEU A 301 -15.56 -3.80 -16.09
C LEU A 301 -15.80 -4.90 -15.06
N ARG A 302 -14.70 -5.48 -14.53
CA ARG A 302 -14.79 -6.56 -13.55
C ARG A 302 -15.57 -6.01 -12.36
N PRO A 303 -16.71 -6.61 -11.98
CA PRO A 303 -17.48 -6.13 -10.85
C PRO A 303 -16.58 -6.13 -9.62
N LEU A 304 -16.66 -5.08 -8.82
CA LEU A 304 -15.97 -5.03 -7.55
C LEU A 304 -16.56 -6.15 -6.68
N ARG A 305 -15.72 -7.07 -6.20
CA ARG A 305 -16.10 -8.17 -5.31
C ARG A 305 -15.07 -8.26 -4.19
N LEU A 306 -15.38 -9.00 -3.13
CA LEU A 306 -14.46 -9.17 -1.99
C LEU A 306 -13.14 -9.84 -2.42
N GLU A 307 -13.21 -10.82 -3.35
CA GLU A 307 -12.04 -11.53 -3.87
C GLU A 307 -11.16 -10.68 -4.82
N SER A 308 -11.65 -9.53 -5.28
CA SER A 308 -10.88 -8.57 -6.11
C SER A 308 -10.51 -7.28 -5.37
N LEU A 309 -10.82 -7.19 -4.08
CA LEU A 309 -10.67 -5.98 -3.28
C LEU A 309 -9.21 -5.72 -2.86
N THR A 310 -8.43 -6.77 -2.59
CA THR A 310 -7.02 -6.72 -2.19
C THR A 310 -6.21 -7.80 -2.92
N GLU A 311 -4.90 -7.90 -2.64
CA GLU A 311 -4.06 -9.02 -3.08
C GLU A 311 -4.35 -10.36 -2.35
N PHE A 312 -5.22 -10.37 -1.33
CA PHE A 312 -5.54 -11.58 -0.56
C PHE A 312 -6.78 -12.27 -1.11
N ASP A 313 -6.63 -13.56 -1.43
CA ASP A 313 -7.72 -14.49 -1.67
C ASP A 313 -8.40 -14.85 -0.33
N PRO A 314 -9.65 -14.39 -0.05
CA PRO A 314 -10.32 -14.65 1.22
C PRO A 314 -10.80 -16.09 1.36
N SER A 315 -10.89 -16.86 0.27
CA SER A 315 -11.18 -18.29 0.36
C SER A 315 -10.03 -19.06 1.04
N LYS A 316 -8.80 -18.53 1.00
CA LYS A 316 -7.65 -19.01 1.78
C LYS A 316 -7.71 -18.46 3.20
N SER A 317 -8.67 -18.97 3.96
CA SER A 317 -9.05 -18.52 5.31
C SER A 317 -8.45 -19.33 6.46
N ARG A 318 -7.80 -20.48 6.21
CA ARG A 318 -7.23 -21.32 7.28
C ARG A 318 -5.69 -21.23 7.28
N PHE A 319 -5.09 -20.88 8.41
CA PHE A 319 -3.62 -20.86 8.55
C PHE A 319 -3.11 -22.23 9.04
N ARG A 320 -2.17 -22.83 8.30
CA ARG A 320 -1.47 -24.08 8.67
C ARG A 320 -0.05 -24.09 8.12
N SER A 321 0.91 -24.55 8.92
CA SER A 321 2.33 -24.64 8.54
C SER A 321 2.90 -23.34 7.96
N GLY A 322 2.50 -22.19 8.52
CA GLY A 322 2.87 -20.86 8.04
C GLY A 322 2.15 -20.38 6.77
N ALA A 323 1.41 -21.25 6.07
CA ALA A 323 0.69 -20.94 4.85
C ALA A 323 -0.81 -20.69 5.11
N TRP A 324 -1.38 -19.76 4.36
CA TRP A 324 -2.84 -19.58 4.27
C TRP A 324 -3.40 -20.50 3.18
N ILE A 325 -4.10 -21.55 3.60
CA ILE A 325 -4.74 -22.54 2.73
C ILE A 325 -6.25 -22.30 2.64
N ARG A 326 -6.85 -22.71 1.51
CA ARG A 326 -8.31 -22.88 1.44
C ARG A 326 -8.68 -24.06 2.35
N PRO A 327 -9.72 -23.97 3.20
CA PRO A 327 -10.21 -25.14 3.90
C PRO A 327 -10.63 -26.21 2.88
N PRO A 328 -10.63 -27.51 3.23
CA PRO A 328 -11.33 -28.48 2.40
C PRO A 328 -12.76 -27.98 2.23
N SER A 329 -13.22 -27.81 0.99
CA SER A 329 -14.62 -27.49 0.72
C SER A 329 -15.46 -28.55 1.42
N ALA A 330 -16.38 -28.12 2.29
CA ALA A 330 -17.36 -29.03 2.85
C ALA A 330 -18.01 -29.77 1.68
N VAL A 331 -17.81 -31.09 1.62
CA VAL A 331 -18.50 -31.93 0.64
C VAL A 331 -19.98 -31.67 0.89
N PRO A 332 -20.76 -31.26 -0.13
CA PRO A 332 -22.17 -30.96 0.07
C PRO A 332 -22.82 -32.21 0.67
N THR A 333 -23.29 -32.10 1.92
CA THR A 333 -24.02 -33.16 2.59
C THR A 333 -25.30 -33.39 1.78
N PRO A 334 -25.51 -34.62 1.25
CA PRO A 334 -26.60 -34.92 0.32
C PRO A 334 -27.98 -34.89 1.00
#